data_AF-A0A358XPK2-F1
#
_entry.id   AF-A0A358XPK2-F1
#
_cell.length_a   1.000
_cell.length_b   1.000
_cell.length_c   1.000
_cell.angle_alpha   90.00
_cell.angle_beta   90.00
_cell.angle_gamma   90.00
#
_symmetry.space_group_name_H-M   'P 1'
#
loop_
_entity.id
_entity.type
_entity.pdbx_description
1 polymer ?
#
loop_
_entity_poly.entity_id
_entity_poly.type
_entity_poly.pdbx_seq_one_letter_code
_entity_poly.pdbx_strand_id
1 'polypeptide(L)'
;MTCTKISNDGARVILKIVDKNGNAFNPKNGEVIKRGDRPMFESHVKFNPVQVTDNSLICDFEVAPFPLAKLIGKDGTDWGFLNYYRIPMKYAQIDGLSANNVNPVFGFQLLMEGTYEVQVKLPTVTRITQ
;
A
#
# COMPACT_ATOMS: atom_id res chain seq x y z
N MET A 1 -6.96 -5.77 -7.09
CA MET A 1 -6.98 -5.20 -5.72
C MET A 1 -8.35 -5.48 -5.13
N THR A 2 -8.41 -5.77 -3.84
CA THR A 2 -9.67 -5.93 -3.10
C THR A 2 -9.68 -4.96 -1.92
N CYS A 3 -10.87 -4.53 -1.51
CA CYS A 3 -11.09 -3.71 -0.32
C CYS A 3 -12.25 -4.33 0.46
N THR A 4 -11.95 -4.93 1.60
CA THR A 4 -12.93 -5.66 2.41
C THR A 4 -13.15 -4.93 3.72
N LYS A 5 -14.40 -4.54 4.00
CA LYS A 5 -14.77 -4.05 5.34
C LYS A 5 -14.85 -5.26 6.28
N ILE A 6 -13.94 -5.33 7.25
CA ILE A 6 -13.86 -6.46 8.20
C ILE A 6 -14.47 -6.12 9.57
N SER A 7 -14.72 -4.84 9.85
CA SER A 7 -15.52 -4.40 10.99
C SER A 7 -16.25 -3.09 10.67
N ASN A 8 -17.44 -2.91 11.24
CA ASN A 8 -18.14 -1.63 11.23
C ASN A 8 -17.55 -0.63 12.23
N ASP A 9 -16.78 -1.11 13.20
CA ASP A 9 -16.18 -0.28 14.23
C ASP A 9 -14.78 0.20 13.81
N GLY A 10 -14.43 1.37 14.35
CA GLY A 10 -13.13 2.01 14.16
C GLY A 10 -13.01 2.78 12.85
N ALA A 11 -11.82 3.30 12.60
CA ALA A 11 -11.45 4.02 11.39
C ALA A 11 -10.06 3.54 10.99
N ARG A 12 -9.95 2.30 10.50
CA ARG A 12 -8.65 1.64 10.26
C ARG A 12 -8.51 1.13 8.85
N VAL A 13 -7.33 1.31 8.27
CA VAL A 13 -6.90 0.65 7.04
C VAL A 13 -5.75 -0.30 7.36
N ILE A 14 -5.85 -1.53 6.89
CA ILE A 14 -4.80 -2.54 6.89
C ILE A 14 -4.43 -2.78 5.43
N LEU A 15 -3.33 -2.17 4.97
CA LEU A 15 -2.83 -2.29 3.62
C LEU A 15 -1.87 -3.49 3.51
N LYS A 16 -2.23 -4.45 2.67
CA LYS A 16 -1.41 -5.64 2.35
C LYS A 16 -1.02 -5.60 0.87
N ILE A 17 0.25 -5.83 0.58
CA ILE A 17 0.72 -6.12 -0.77
C ILE A 17 1.11 -7.59 -0.79
N VAL A 18 0.51 -8.36 -1.70
CA VAL A 18 0.68 -9.81 -1.77
C VAL A 18 1.15 -10.23 -3.15
N ASP A 19 1.90 -11.33 -3.19
CA ASP A 19 2.34 -11.96 -4.43
C ASP A 19 1.18 -12.68 -5.14
N LYS A 20 1.46 -13.31 -6.29
CA LYS A 20 0.48 -14.04 -7.10
C LYS A 20 -0.16 -15.22 -6.37
N ASN A 21 0.52 -15.76 -5.35
CA ASN A 21 0.09 -16.88 -4.52
C ASN A 21 -0.61 -16.43 -3.22
N GLY A 22 -0.68 -15.12 -2.95
CA GLY A 22 -1.31 -14.57 -1.74
C GLY A 22 -0.35 -14.41 -0.56
N ASN A 23 0.95 -14.62 -0.75
CA ASN A 23 1.94 -14.37 0.30
C ASN A 23 2.16 -12.87 0.46
N ALA A 24 1.93 -12.34 1.66
CA ALA A 24 2.23 -10.94 1.96
C ALA A 24 3.74 -10.70 1.93
N PHE A 25 4.13 -9.61 1.25
CA PHE A 25 5.46 -9.03 1.43
C PHE A 25 5.59 -8.48 2.85
N ASN A 26 6.81 -8.46 3.39
CA ASN A 26 7.11 -7.97 4.74
C ASN A 26 7.66 -6.53 4.72
N PRO A 27 6.84 -5.51 5.02
CA PRO A 27 7.30 -4.12 5.08
C PRO A 27 8.39 -3.87 6.13
N LYS A 28 8.30 -4.51 7.30
CA LYS A 28 9.29 -4.35 8.39
C LYS A 28 10.68 -4.87 8.00
N ASN A 29 10.76 -5.88 7.14
CA ASN A 29 12.00 -6.40 6.58
C ASN A 29 12.49 -5.63 5.32
N GLY A 30 11.83 -4.52 4.97
CA GLY A 30 12.19 -3.72 3.79
C GLY A 30 11.79 -4.36 2.46
N GLU A 31 10.83 -5.29 2.45
CA GLU A 31 10.29 -5.85 1.20
C GLU A 31 9.32 -4.88 0.51
N VAL A 32 8.72 -3.96 1.26
CA VAL A 32 7.90 -2.87 0.72
C VAL A 32 8.54 -1.56 1.15
N ILE A 33 9.12 -0.84 0.20
CA ILE A 33 9.81 0.42 0.46
C ILE A 33 9.17 1.58 -0.33
N LYS A 34 9.33 2.78 0.23
CA LYS A 34 8.86 4.03 -0.35
C LYS A 34 9.53 4.29 -1.69
N ARG A 35 8.78 4.81 -2.66
CA ARG A 35 9.31 5.19 -3.97
C ARG A 35 9.67 6.68 -4.01
N GLY A 36 10.72 7.06 -3.28
CA GLY A 36 11.35 8.39 -3.38
C GLY A 36 10.37 9.56 -3.26
N ASP A 37 10.31 10.39 -4.30
CA ASP A 37 9.50 11.61 -4.42
C ASP A 37 8.01 11.36 -4.71
N ARG A 38 7.60 10.09 -4.79
CA ARG A 38 6.23 9.71 -5.14
C ARG A 38 5.34 9.59 -3.90
N PRO A 39 4.03 9.84 -4.07
CA PRO A 39 3.04 9.58 -3.03
C PRO A 39 3.09 8.15 -2.51
N MET A 40 2.79 7.97 -1.23
CA MET A 40 2.70 6.69 -0.56
C MET A 40 1.57 6.75 0.47
N PHE A 41 1.37 5.66 1.22
CA PHE A 41 0.23 5.59 2.12
C PHE A 41 0.28 6.69 3.18
N GLU A 42 1.47 6.94 3.73
CA GLU A 42 1.77 8.03 4.65
C GLU A 42 1.51 9.43 4.07
N SER A 43 1.50 9.60 2.74
CA SER A 43 1.25 10.92 2.12
C SER A 43 -0.19 11.40 2.32
N HIS A 44 -1.10 10.47 2.62
CA HIS A 44 -2.52 10.74 2.83
C HIS A 44 -2.89 10.91 4.31
N VAL A 45 -1.94 10.63 5.20
CA VAL A 45 -2.10 10.58 6.66
C VAL A 45 -1.74 11.92 7.28
N LYS A 46 -2.47 12.37 8.31
CA LYS A 46 -2.24 13.66 8.96
C LYS A 46 -1.79 13.56 10.41
N PHE A 47 -2.48 12.75 11.22
CA PHE A 47 -2.30 12.73 12.68
C PHE A 47 -1.85 11.37 13.21
N ASN A 48 -2.25 10.28 12.56
CA ASN A 48 -1.98 8.93 13.06
C ASN A 48 -0.91 8.24 12.22
N PRO A 49 0.34 8.11 12.69
CA PRO A 49 1.43 7.59 11.86
C PRO A 49 1.16 6.14 11.39
N VAL A 50 1.58 5.83 10.17
CA VAL A 50 1.51 4.45 9.65
C VAL A 50 2.38 3.53 10.49
N GLN A 51 1.77 2.47 10.99
CA GLN A 51 2.43 1.38 11.72
C GLN A 51 2.88 0.32 10.71
N VAL A 52 4.16 -0.05 10.80
CA VAL A 52 4.79 -1.03 9.92
C VAL A 52 4.87 -2.37 10.64
N THR A 53 4.31 -3.41 10.03
CA THR A 53 4.30 -4.78 10.58
C THR A 53 4.99 -5.76 9.63
N ASP A 54 5.00 -7.05 10.00
CA ASP A 54 5.61 -8.11 9.19
C ASP A 54 4.82 -8.46 7.93
N ASN A 55 3.58 -7.97 7.78
CA ASN A 55 2.71 -8.32 6.65
C ASN A 55 1.85 -7.17 6.11
N SER A 56 1.90 -5.99 6.74
CA SER A 56 1.00 -4.89 6.40
C SER A 56 1.52 -3.53 6.87
N LEU A 57 0.97 -2.50 6.25
CA LEU A 57 1.02 -1.11 6.70
C LEU A 57 -0.35 -0.76 7.27
N ILE A 58 -0.40 -0.25 8.50
CA ILE A 58 -1.65 0.00 9.21
C ILE A 58 -1.76 1.47 9.56
N CYS A 59 -2.92 2.07 9.34
CA CYS A 59 -3.21 3.42 9.81
C CYS A 59 -4.62 3.49 10.36
N ASP A 60 -4.79 4.15 11.50
CA ASP A 60 -6.09 4.63 11.93
C ASP A 60 -6.32 5.97 11.24
N PHE A 61 -7.28 6.07 10.33
CA PHE A 61 -7.55 7.31 9.61
C PHE A 61 -8.40 8.26 10.44
N GLU A 62 -8.27 9.56 10.15
CA GLU A 62 -8.84 10.63 10.96
C GLU A 62 -10.34 10.82 10.72
N VAL A 63 -10.76 10.71 9.46
CA VAL A 63 -12.12 11.01 9.01
C VAL A 63 -12.39 10.31 7.69
N ALA A 64 -13.63 9.87 7.49
CA ALA A 64 -14.11 9.42 6.19
C ALA A 64 -14.71 10.60 5.38
N PRO A 65 -14.49 10.69 4.05
CA PRO A 65 -13.72 9.74 3.26
C PRO A 65 -12.21 9.83 3.51
N PHE A 66 -11.51 8.72 3.37
CA PHE A 66 -10.06 8.64 3.53
C PHE A 66 -9.38 7.98 2.31
N PRO A 67 -8.44 8.64 1.64
CA PRO A 67 -7.98 10.01 1.88
C PRO A 67 -9.09 11.06 1.62
N LEU A 68 -9.08 12.16 2.38
CA LEU A 68 -10.13 13.19 2.31
C LEU A 68 -10.06 14.01 1.01
N ALA A 69 -8.85 14.29 0.54
CA ALA A 69 -8.61 15.08 -0.66
C ALA A 69 -7.54 14.43 -1.53
N LYS A 70 -7.59 14.73 -2.83
CA LYS A 70 -6.53 14.35 -3.75
C LYS A 70 -5.21 14.98 -3.31
N LEU A 71 -4.12 14.26 -3.54
CA LEU A 71 -2.78 14.77 -3.35
C LEU A 71 -2.33 15.51 -4.61
N ILE A 72 -2.16 16.82 -4.48
CA ILE A 72 -1.58 17.67 -5.53
C ILE A 72 -0.14 17.99 -5.14
N GLY A 73 0.81 17.67 -6.02
CA GLY A 73 2.23 17.97 -5.84
C GLY A 73 2.50 19.48 -5.85
N LYS A 74 3.63 19.88 -5.27
CA LYS A 74 4.06 21.30 -5.26
C LYS A 74 4.28 21.87 -6.68
N ASP A 75 4.58 20.99 -7.63
CA ASP A 75 4.74 21.27 -9.05
C ASP A 75 3.39 21.32 -9.81
N GLY A 76 2.26 21.11 -9.13
CA GLY A 76 0.93 21.06 -9.71
C GLY A 76 0.52 19.69 -10.24
N THR A 77 1.36 18.65 -10.08
CA THR A 77 1.00 17.29 -10.51
C THR A 77 -0.17 16.74 -9.68
N ASP A 78 -1.30 16.43 -10.33
CA ASP A 78 -2.42 15.73 -9.68
C ASP A 78 -2.09 14.23 -9.55
N TRP A 79 -1.71 13.81 -8.34
CA TRP A 79 -1.47 12.41 -8.03
C TRP A 79 -2.75 11.66 -7.60
N GLY A 80 -3.87 12.36 -7.46
CA GLY A 80 -5.12 11.79 -6.99
C GLY A 80 -4.96 11.10 -5.64
N PHE A 81 -5.34 9.83 -5.58
CA PHE A 81 -5.25 8.97 -4.39
C PHE A 81 -4.20 7.87 -4.56
N LEU A 82 -3.23 8.09 -5.46
CA LEU A 82 -2.24 7.08 -5.79
C LEU A 82 -1.22 6.88 -4.66
N ASN A 83 -0.72 5.65 -4.61
CA ASN A 83 0.32 5.17 -3.72
C ASN A 83 1.35 4.44 -4.57
N TYR A 84 2.62 4.77 -4.37
CA TYR A 84 3.75 4.25 -5.10
C TYR A 84 4.72 3.59 -4.13
N TYR A 85 4.89 2.28 -4.30
CA TYR A 85 5.88 1.53 -3.55
C TYR A 85 6.88 0.89 -4.51
N ARG A 86 7.95 0.35 -3.92
CA ARG A 86 8.90 -0.52 -4.58
C ARG A 86 9.09 -1.78 -3.75
N ILE A 87 9.17 -2.92 -4.43
CA ILE A 87 9.65 -4.17 -3.87
C ILE A 87 11.04 -4.40 -4.47
N PRO A 88 12.11 -4.37 -3.64
CA PRO A 88 13.45 -4.65 -4.12
C PRO A 88 13.53 -6.01 -4.83
N MET A 89 14.23 -6.06 -5.96
CA MET A 89 14.38 -7.28 -6.77
C MET A 89 14.87 -8.52 -6.00
N LYS A 90 15.59 -8.32 -4.89
CA LYS A 90 16.08 -9.41 -4.03
C LYS A 90 14.97 -10.13 -3.23
N TYR A 91 13.77 -9.55 -3.17
CA TYR A 91 12.59 -10.09 -2.49
C TYR A 91 11.48 -10.52 -3.46
N ALA A 92 11.68 -10.38 -4.78
CA ALA A 92 10.64 -10.64 -5.76
C ALA A 92 11.17 -11.20 -7.07
N GLN A 93 10.46 -12.19 -7.62
CA GLN A 93 10.65 -12.69 -8.97
C GLN A 93 9.43 -12.32 -9.81
N ILE A 94 9.64 -11.75 -11.00
CA ILE A 94 8.59 -11.43 -11.97
C ILE A 94 8.58 -12.53 -13.05
N ASP A 95 7.41 -13.04 -13.40
CA ASP A 95 7.28 -14.08 -14.43
C ASP A 95 7.86 -13.58 -15.77
N GLY A 96 8.78 -14.37 -16.35
CA GLY A 96 9.41 -14.04 -17.63
C GLY A 96 10.40 -12.86 -17.61
N LEU A 97 10.72 -12.29 -16.45
CA LEU A 97 11.61 -11.14 -16.34
C LEU A 97 12.66 -11.36 -15.25
N SER A 98 13.94 -11.36 -15.62
CA SER A 98 15.03 -11.49 -14.66
C SER A 98 15.28 -10.18 -13.91
N ALA A 99 15.54 -10.33 -12.61
CA ALA A 99 16.26 -9.36 -11.78
C ALA A 99 15.77 -7.89 -11.89
N ASN A 100 14.50 -7.65 -11.53
CA ASN A 100 13.91 -6.30 -11.62
C ASN A 100 13.15 -5.92 -10.35
N ASN A 101 13.16 -4.63 -10.02
CA ASN A 101 12.35 -4.09 -8.93
C ASN A 101 10.88 -4.07 -9.36
N VAL A 102 9.98 -4.47 -8.47
CA VAL A 102 8.54 -4.30 -8.70
C VAL A 102 8.14 -2.91 -8.24
N ASN A 103 7.41 -2.15 -9.06
CA ASN A 103 6.98 -0.79 -8.72
C ASN A 103 5.45 -0.70 -8.74
N PRO A 104 4.74 -1.31 -7.76
CA PRO A 104 3.29 -1.28 -7.73
C PRO A 104 2.77 0.16 -7.58
N VAL A 105 1.71 0.46 -8.31
CA VAL A 105 0.97 1.71 -8.25
C VAL A 105 -0.50 1.38 -8.08
N PHE A 106 -1.14 1.95 -7.06
CA PHE A 106 -2.54 1.71 -6.76
C PHE A 106 -3.13 2.89 -6.00
N GLY A 107 -4.44 3.07 -6.06
CA GLY A 107 -5.15 4.06 -5.27
C GLY A 107 -6.42 3.49 -4.69
N PHE A 108 -6.87 4.04 -3.57
CA PHE A 108 -8.13 3.71 -2.95
C PHE A 108 -8.69 4.94 -2.25
N GLN A 109 -10.00 4.92 -2.00
CA GLN A 109 -10.67 5.86 -1.10
C GLN A 109 -11.74 5.10 -0.34
N LEU A 110 -11.70 5.17 0.98
CA LEU A 110 -12.71 4.61 1.88
C LEU A 110 -13.74 5.69 2.14
N LEU A 111 -15.00 5.44 1.82
CA LEU A 111 -16.05 6.48 1.86
C LEU A 111 -16.78 6.58 3.20
N MET A 112 -16.53 5.64 4.11
CA MET A 112 -17.18 5.59 5.42
C MET A 112 -16.26 4.97 6.46
N GLU A 113 -16.61 5.15 7.73
CA GLU A 113 -15.91 4.56 8.86
C GLU A 113 -16.02 3.03 8.90
N GLY A 114 -15.02 2.42 9.53
CA GLY A 114 -14.87 0.99 9.71
C GLY A 114 -13.41 0.56 9.69
N THR A 115 -13.20 -0.73 9.91
CA THR A 115 -11.90 -1.37 9.69
C THR A 115 -11.90 -2.07 8.35
N TYR A 116 -10.92 -1.73 7.50
CA TYR A 116 -10.79 -2.21 6.14
C TYR A 116 -9.47 -2.94 5.91
N GLU A 117 -9.53 -4.08 5.25
CA GLU A 117 -8.37 -4.71 4.62
C GLU A 117 -8.31 -4.33 3.14
N VAL A 118 -7.26 -3.60 2.76
CA VAL A 118 -6.97 -3.26 1.36
C VAL A 118 -5.84 -4.16 0.89
N GLN A 119 -6.14 -5.08 -0.02
CA GLN A 119 -5.17 -6.05 -0.53
C GLN A 119 -4.82 -5.79 -2.00
N VAL A 120 -3.55 -5.51 -2.25
CA VAL A 120 -2.95 -5.32 -3.57
C VAL A 120 -2.25 -6.61 -3.98
N LYS A 121 -2.91 -7.41 -4.83
CA LYS A 121 -2.33 -8.64 -5.41
C LYS A 121 -1.51 -8.33 -6.65
N LEU A 122 -0.26 -8.80 -6.69
CA LEU A 122 0.67 -8.66 -7.81
C LEU A 122 0.63 -9.93 -8.67
N PRO A 123 -0.04 -9.93 -9.84
CA PRO A 123 -0.47 -11.17 -10.50
C PRO A 123 0.65 -12.00 -11.13
N THR A 124 1.80 -11.37 -11.43
CA THR A 124 2.95 -12.01 -12.10
C THR A 124 4.19 -12.05 -11.21
N VAL A 125 4.01 -11.79 -9.90
CA VAL A 125 5.13 -11.66 -8.97
C VAL A 125 5.08 -12.79 -7.96
N THR A 126 6.23 -13.37 -7.64
CA THR A 126 6.41 -14.30 -6.52
C THR A 126 7.32 -13.66 -5.47
N ARG A 127 6.91 -13.71 -4.21
CA ARG A 127 7.75 -13.26 -3.08
C ARG A 127 8.89 -14.26 -2.86
N ILE A 128 10.10 -13.73 -2.66
CA ILE A 128 11.29 -14.50 -2.32
C ILE A 128 11.67 -14.17 -0.88
N THR A 129 11.59 -15.17 0.00
CA THR A 129 12.10 -15.05 1.38
C THR A 129 13.61 -15.29 1.39
N GLN A 130 14.33 -14.46 2.14
CA GLN A 130 15.76 -14.61 2.38
C GLN A 130 16.01 -15.25 3.74
#